data_AF-A0A971RR45-F1
#
_entry.id   AF-A0A971RR45-F1
#
_cell.length_a   1.000
_cell.length_b   1.000
_cell.length_c   1.000
_cell.angle_alpha   90.00
_cell.angle_beta   90.00
_cell.angle_gamma   90.00
#
_symmetry.space_group_name_H-M   'P 1'
#
loop_
_entity.id
_entity.type
_entity.pdbx_description
1 polymer ?
#
loop_
_entity_poly.entity_id
_entity_poly.type
_entity_poly.pdbx_seq_one_letter_code
_entity_poly.pdbx_strand_id
1 'polypeptide(L)' 'MPELGRPELTTKELAMIEDQLAHEQLAIAKLRSYALQATDPEVQRLCEASARKHEEHYNTLLKHLKAKEIGKEGV' A
#
# COMPACT_ATOMS: atom_id res chain seq x y z
N MET A 1 18.17 30.48 3.57
CA MET A 1 16.82 29.90 3.44
C MET A 1 16.85 28.63 4.26
N PRO A 2 16.18 28.55 5.43
CA PRO A 2 16.26 27.35 6.25
C PRO A 2 15.51 26.22 5.55
N GLU A 3 16.22 25.11 5.37
CA GLU A 3 15.77 23.86 4.76
C GLU A 3 14.49 23.40 5.46
N LEU A 4 13.38 23.37 4.72
CA LEU A 4 12.11 22.84 5.21
C LEU A 4 12.31 21.35 5.47
N GLY A 5 12.55 21.00 6.74
CA GLY A 5 12.70 19.61 7.18
C GLY A 5 11.54 18.78 6.66
N ARG A 6 11.87 17.61 6.07
CA ARG A 6 10.88 16.62 5.63
C ARG A 6 9.82 16.46 6.73
N PRO A 7 8.52 16.57 6.44
CA PRO A 7 7.50 16.38 7.44
C PRO A 7 7.65 14.97 8.02
N GLU A 8 8.00 14.88 9.31
CA GLU A 8 7.99 13.63 10.03
C GLU A 8 6.54 13.20 10.24
N LEU A 9 6.19 12.00 9.76
CA LEU A 9 4.87 11.43 9.96
C LEU A 9 4.61 11.26 11.46
N THR A 10 3.49 11.81 11.92
CA THR A 10 3.01 11.67 13.30
C THR A 10 2.60 10.22 13.59
N THR A 11 2.52 9.85 14.87
CA THR A 11 2.04 8.51 15.30
C THR A 11 0.66 8.18 14.73
N LYS A 12 -0.21 9.18 14.60
CA LYS A 12 -1.55 9.00 14.01
C LYS A 12 -1.47 8.65 12.53
N GLU A 13 -0.63 9.35 11.77
CA GLU A 13 -0.44 9.08 10.34
C GLU A 13 0.16 7.70 10.09
N LEU A 14 1.05 7.23 10.97
CA LEU A 14 1.63 5.89 10.86
C LEU A 14 0.61 4.79 11.12
N ALA A 15 -0.20 4.94 12.17
CA ALA A 15 -1.30 4.02 12.42
C ALA A 15 -2.29 3.98 11.24
N MET A 16 -2.55 5.13 10.61
CA MET A 16 -3.35 5.19 9.38
C MET A 16 -2.66 4.45 8.22
N ILE A 17 -1.35 4.59 8.03
CA ILE A 17 -0.63 3.88 6.96
C ILE A 17 -0.65 2.37 7.19
N GLU A 18 -0.47 1.90 8.43
CA GLU A 18 -0.55 0.48 8.79
C GLU A 18 -1.96 -0.10 8.53
N ASP A 19 -2.99 0.64 8.90
CA ASP A 19 -4.39 0.28 8.60
C ASP A 19 -4.64 0.21 7.08
N GLN A 20 -4.17 1.21 6.33
CA GLN A 20 -4.28 1.21 4.87
C GLN A 20 -3.51 0.05 4.22
N LEU A 21 -2.33 -0.31 4.73
CA LEU A 21 -1.59 -1.49 4.26
C LEU A 21 -2.39 -2.78 4.45
N ALA A 22 -3.05 -2.95 5.61
CA ALA A 22 -3.92 -4.09 5.85
C ALA A 22 -5.13 -4.13 4.90
N HIS A 23 -5.74 -2.97 4.62
CA HIS A 23 -6.83 -2.84 3.66
C HIS A 23 -6.40 -3.21 2.23
N GLU A 24 -5.26 -2.69 1.78
CA GLU A 24 -4.71 -3.00 0.47
C GLU A 24 -4.40 -4.50 0.33
N GLN A 25 -3.79 -5.11 1.36
CA GLN A 25 -3.52 -6.55 1.37
C GLN A 25 -4.81 -7.38 1.27
N LEU A 26 -5.87 -6.99 2.00
CA LEU A 26 -7.17 -7.66 1.93
C LEU A 26 -7.81 -7.50 0.54
N ALA A 27 -7.72 -6.32 -0.06
CA ALA A 27 -8.25 -6.05 -1.39
C ALA A 27 -7.55 -6.91 -2.45
N ILE A 28 -6.21 -6.99 -2.42
CA ILE A 28 -5.42 -7.85 -3.30
C ILE A 28 -5.85 -9.31 -3.18
N ALA A 29 -5.97 -9.83 -1.95
CA ALA A 29 -6.37 -11.21 -1.71
C ALA A 29 -7.76 -11.52 -2.27
N LYS A 30 -8.73 -10.63 -2.03
CA LYS A 30 -10.11 -10.77 -2.56
C LYS A 30 -10.12 -10.75 -4.08
N LEU A 31 -9.47 -9.78 -4.71
CA LEU A 31 -9.48 -9.64 -6.16
C LEU A 31 -8.79 -10.81 -6.86
N ARG A 32 -7.67 -11.31 -6.31
CA ARG A 32 -7.04 -12.54 -6.81
C ARG A 32 -7.96 -13.75 -6.65
N SER A 33 -8.64 -13.87 -5.52
CA SER A 33 -9.60 -14.95 -5.29
C SER A 33 -10.78 -14.87 -6.25
N TYR A 34 -11.29 -13.67 -6.55
CA TYR A 34 -12.37 -13.46 -7.51
C TYR A 34 -11.93 -13.71 -8.94
N ALA A 35 -10.71 -13.32 -9.33
CA ALA A 35 -10.16 -13.66 -10.64
C ALA A 35 -10.11 -15.18 -10.87
N LEU A 36 -9.76 -15.96 -9.84
CA LEU A 36 -9.73 -17.43 -9.91
C LEU A 36 -11.12 -18.08 -9.95
N GLN A 37 -12.13 -17.44 -9.36
CA GLN A 37 -13.50 -17.95 -9.32
C GLN A 37 -14.36 -17.46 -10.49
N ALA A 38 -13.94 -16.40 -11.18
CA ALA A 38 -14.65 -15.84 -12.30
C ALA A 38 -14.58 -16.77 -13.51
N THR A 39 -15.73 -17.04 -14.13
CA THR A 39 -15.83 -17.77 -15.39
C THR A 39 -15.80 -16.85 -16.61
N ASP A 40 -16.09 -15.56 -16.41
CA ASP A 40 -16.05 -14.56 -17.46
C ASP A 40 -14.61 -14.01 -17.61
N PRO A 41 -14.02 -14.07 -18.82
CA PRO A 41 -12.63 -13.68 -19.03
C PRO A 41 -12.39 -12.17 -18.86
N GLU A 42 -13.39 -11.32 -19.11
CA GLU A 42 -13.25 -9.88 -18.92
C GLU A 42 -13.32 -9.51 -17.43
N VAL A 43 -14.18 -10.21 -16.66
CA VAL A 43 -14.21 -10.09 -15.20
C VAL A 43 -12.88 -10.54 -14.59
N GLN A 44 -12.32 -11.67 -15.04
CA GLN A 44 -11.00 -12.12 -14.60
C GLN A 44 -9.94 -11.05 -14.86
N ARG A 45 -9.88 -10.53 -16.10
CA ARG A 45 -8.92 -9.50 -16.49
C ARG A 45 -9.05 -8.23 -15.63
N LEU A 46 -10.28 -7.81 -15.35
CA LEU A 46 -10.54 -6.66 -14.49
C LEU A 46 -10.06 -6.90 -13.06
N CYS A 47 -10.38 -8.06 -12.47
CA CYS A 47 -9.94 -8.42 -11.13
C CYS A 47 -8.40 -8.47 -11.03
N GLU A 48 -7.72 -9.06 -12.02
CA GLU A 48 -6.26 -9.10 -12.06
C GLU A 48 -5.64 -7.70 -12.21
N ALA A 49 -6.20 -6.85 -13.06
CA ALA A 49 -5.74 -5.47 -13.24
C ALA A 49 -5.93 -4.64 -11.95
N SER A 50 -7.08 -4.79 -11.28
CA SER A 50 -7.33 -4.16 -9.98
C SER A 50 -6.36 -4.67 -8.92
N ALA A 51 -6.11 -5.97 -8.84
CA ALA A 51 -5.16 -6.53 -7.87
C ALA A 51 -3.76 -5.93 -8.03
N ARG A 52 -3.27 -5.80 -9.28
CA ARG A 52 -1.97 -5.15 -9.57
C ARG A 52 -1.93 -3.71 -9.10
N LYS A 53 -3.00 -2.94 -9.32
CA LYS A 53 -3.09 -1.55 -8.85
C LYS A 53 -3.02 -1.46 -7.31
N HIS A 54 -3.73 -2.35 -6.61
CA HIS A 54 -3.66 -2.41 -5.15
C HIS A 54 -2.26 -2.84 -4.66
N GLU A 55 -1.54 -3.71 -5.39
CA GLU A 55 -0.13 -4.00 -5.09
C GLU A 55 0.78 -2.78 -5.26
N GLU A 56 0.56 -1.95 -6.27
CA GLU A 56 1.30 -0.69 -6.46
C GLU A 56 1.04 0.30 -5.31
N HIS A 57 -0.21 0.42 -4.86
CA HIS A 57 -0.58 1.24 -3.71
C HIS A 57 0.07 0.73 -2.43
N TYR A 58 -0.02 -0.57 -2.15
CA TYR A 58 0.61 -1.22 -1.00
C TYR A 58 2.12 -0.95 -0.98
N ASN A 59 2.81 -1.13 -2.10
CA ASN A 59 4.24 -0.89 -2.21
C ASN A 59 4.60 0.58 -1.99
N THR A 60 3.74 1.51 -2.41
CA THR A 60 3.93 2.95 -2.19
C THR A 60 3.79 3.28 -0.69
N LEU A 61 2.73 2.80 -0.04
CA LEU A 61 2.52 2.96 1.40
C LEU A 61 3.68 2.35 2.22
N LEU A 62 4.16 1.17 1.82
CA LEU A 62 5.28 0.50 2.48
C LEU A 62 6.58 1.30 2.37
N LYS A 63 6.82 1.96 1.22
CA LYS A 63 7.97 2.88 1.06
C LYS A 63 7.86 4.08 2.00
N HIS A 64 6.66 4.64 2.16
CA HIS A 64 6.44 5.75 3.10
C HIS A 64 6.70 5.33 4.55
N LEU A 65 6.30 4.11 4.93
CA LEU A 65 6.56 3.55 6.26
C LEU A 65 8.08 3.35 6.50
N LYS A 66 8.78 2.70 5.55
CA LYS A 66 10.22 2.40 5.64
C LYS A 66 11.11 3.64 5.58
N ALA A 67 10.70 4.68 4.84
CA ALA A 67 11.44 5.94 4.79
C ALA A 67 11.60 6.60 6.17
N LYS A 68 10.73 6.27 7.14
CA LYS A 68 10.85 6.70 8.53
C LYS A 68 11.88 5.88 9.32
N GLU A 69 11.98 4.57 9.08
CA GLU A 69 12.89 3.69 9.83
C GLU A 69 14.36 4.02 9.57
N ILE A 70 14.69 4.39 8.33
CA ILE A 70 16.05 4.80 7.92
C ILE A 70 16.48 6.11 8.62
N GLY A 71 15.54 6.95 9.05
CA GLY A 71 15.83 8.16 9.83
C GLY A 71 16.16 7.92 11.30
N LYS A 72 15.99 6.70 11.82
CA LYS A 72 16.20 6.36 13.24
C LYS A 72 17.55 5.71 13.55
N GLU A 73 18.33 5.30 12.56
CA GLU A 73 19.65 4.66 12.74
C GLU A 73 20.84 5.61 12.51
N GLY A 74 20.59 6.92 12.48
CA GLY A 74 21.59 7.96 12.17
C GLY A 74 21.83 9.00 13.26
N VAL A 75 21.63 8.66 14.54
CA VAL A 75 22.02 9.47 15.71
C VAL A 75 22.88 8.65 16.64
#